data_AF-M7ZBT1-F1
#
_entry.id   AF-M7ZBT1-F1
#
_cell.length_a   1.000
_cell.length_b   1.000
_cell.length_c   1.000
_cell.angle_alpha   90.00
_cell.angle_beta   90.00
_cell.angle_gamma   90.00
#
_symmetry.space_group_name_H-M   'P 1'
#
loop_
_entity.id
_entity.type
_entity.pdbx_description
1 polymer ?
#
loop_
_entity_poly.entity_id
_entity_poly.type
_entity_poly.pdbx_seq_one_letter_code
_entity_poly.pdbx_strand_id
1 'polypeptide(L)'
;MAQQEGVHAAALPPPSDPEKKTLFLDLDETLIHSQTDPAPARYDFTVRPVICGKAVTFYVCKRPGVDDFLRAAAEAFEVVIFTAGLEQYASLVLDRLDPTGALIAHRLYRSACRDDGDGRLVKDLSATGRAPDCAIIVDDNPNAYSLQPENALPVAPFIDDANDQELEKVMRFLDAAAGFDDTREAIRYYKDLVTEKKAMPIEVNTAHKRGVTGVRICGEEFAATCPELPPGITTEAANICPPVTTGGVGRSGTS
;
A
#
# COMPACT_ATOMS: atom_id res chain seq x y z
N MET A 1 37.68 6.94 -23.95
CA MET A 1 38.23 6.94 -22.59
C MET A 1 37.04 6.82 -21.65
N ALA A 2 36.94 5.67 -20.96
CA ALA A 2 35.99 5.28 -19.92
C ALA A 2 34.48 5.44 -20.22
N GLN A 3 33.89 4.36 -20.73
CA GLN A 3 32.51 4.01 -20.41
C GLN A 3 32.46 3.75 -18.89
N GLN A 4 31.55 4.42 -18.19
CA GLN A 4 31.40 4.28 -16.75
C GLN A 4 30.30 3.24 -16.50
N GLU A 5 30.70 1.97 -16.47
CA GLU A 5 29.83 0.89 -15.98
C GLU A 5 29.77 0.94 -14.44
N GLY A 6 28.55 0.83 -13.91
CA GLY A 6 28.28 0.06 -12.70
C GLY A 6 28.14 0.80 -11.38
N VAL A 7 26.92 1.25 -11.08
CA VAL A 7 26.34 1.06 -9.73
C VAL A 7 24.94 0.47 -9.92
N HIS A 8 24.87 -0.84 -10.21
CA HIS A 8 23.61 -1.58 -10.14
C HIS A 8 23.39 -2.03 -8.69
N ALA A 9 22.60 -1.27 -7.94
CA ALA A 9 21.90 -1.75 -6.75
C ALA A 9 20.53 -1.05 -6.73
N ALA A 10 19.40 -1.73 -6.50
CA ALA A 10 19.24 -2.88 -5.63
C ALA A 10 18.25 -3.89 -6.23
N ALA A 11 18.76 -4.99 -6.78
CA ALA A 11 17.97 -6.19 -6.81
C ALA A 11 17.74 -6.59 -5.35
N LEU A 12 16.49 -6.58 -4.90
CA LEU A 12 16.14 -7.11 -3.60
C LEU A 12 16.44 -8.61 -3.59
N PRO A 13 16.75 -9.21 -2.43
CA PRO A 13 16.78 -10.66 -2.33
C PRO A 13 15.42 -11.24 -2.78
N PRO A 14 15.36 -12.53 -3.14
CA PRO A 14 14.09 -13.19 -3.41
C PRO A 14 13.11 -12.97 -2.24
N PRO A 15 11.80 -12.80 -2.52
CA PRO A 15 10.79 -12.64 -1.47
C PRO A 15 10.89 -13.77 -0.44
N SER A 16 10.74 -13.43 0.84
CA SER A 16 10.73 -14.43 1.91
C SER A 16 9.48 -15.31 1.84
N ASP A 17 8.39 -14.75 1.31
CA ASP A 17 7.13 -15.44 1.03
C ASP A 17 6.76 -15.18 -0.44
N PRO A 18 6.88 -16.17 -1.34
CA PRO A 18 6.62 -15.98 -2.77
C PRO A 18 5.14 -15.83 -3.11
N GLU A 19 4.22 -16.14 -2.18
CA GLU A 19 2.78 -15.93 -2.38
C GLU A 19 2.36 -14.49 -2.07
N LYS A 20 3.16 -13.77 -1.28
CA LYS A 20 2.91 -12.35 -0.98
C LYS A 20 3.31 -11.45 -2.15
N LYS A 21 2.39 -10.58 -2.51
CA LYS A 21 2.63 -9.43 -3.39
C LYS A 21 3.50 -8.39 -2.68
N THR A 22 4.20 -7.55 -3.42
CA THR A 22 5.09 -6.53 -2.87
C THR A 22 4.42 -5.16 -2.86
N LEU A 23 4.45 -4.50 -1.70
CA LEU A 23 3.99 -3.14 -1.51
C LEU A 23 5.19 -2.21 -1.28
N PHE A 24 5.48 -1.38 -2.27
CA PHE A 24 6.45 -0.30 -2.18
C PHE A 24 5.77 0.94 -1.59
N LEU A 25 6.31 1.46 -0.48
CA LEU A 25 5.77 2.63 0.20
C LEU A 25 6.81 3.75 0.21
N ASP A 26 6.41 4.96 -0.21
CA ASP A 26 7.18 6.15 0.11
C ASP A 26 7.10 6.51 1.60
N LEU A 27 7.96 7.42 2.05
CA LEU A 27 8.08 7.82 3.45
C LEU A 27 7.56 9.24 3.71
N ASP A 28 8.33 10.26 3.30
CA ASP A 28 7.98 11.66 3.49
C ASP A 28 6.76 12.03 2.62
N GLU A 29 5.87 12.87 3.14
CA GLU A 29 4.57 13.25 2.56
C GLU A 29 3.60 12.07 2.26
N THR A 30 4.02 10.82 2.48
CA THR A 30 3.18 9.62 2.30
C THR A 30 2.80 8.96 3.63
N LEU A 31 3.78 8.59 4.48
CA LEU A 31 3.53 7.95 5.79
C LEU A 31 3.74 8.93 6.97
N ILE A 32 4.56 9.94 6.76
CA ILE A 32 4.92 10.96 7.75
C ILE A 32 5.10 12.31 7.06
N HIS A 33 5.12 13.37 7.85
CA HIS A 33 5.60 14.68 7.42
C HIS A 33 6.69 15.13 8.40
N SER A 34 7.79 15.69 7.90
CA SER A 34 8.89 16.13 8.77
C SER A 34 9.30 17.57 8.49
N GLN A 35 9.66 18.27 9.55
CA GLN A 35 10.13 19.65 9.49
C GLN A 35 11.41 19.80 10.31
N THR A 36 12.26 20.74 9.91
CA THR A 36 13.43 21.14 10.72
C THR A 36 13.11 22.40 11.51
N ASP A 37 14.08 22.95 12.24
CA ASP A 37 13.85 24.16 13.03
C ASP A 37 13.30 25.34 12.19
N PRO A 38 12.33 26.11 12.73
CA PRO A 38 11.85 26.06 14.11
C PRO A 38 10.91 24.87 14.39
N ALA A 39 10.90 24.40 15.64
CA ALA A 39 10.00 23.33 16.07
C ALA A 39 8.53 23.66 15.75
N PRO A 40 7.77 22.75 15.11
CA PRO A 40 6.35 22.93 14.89
C PRO A 40 5.58 22.82 16.21
N ALA A 41 4.34 23.32 16.22
CA ALA A 41 3.48 23.27 17.40
C ALA A 41 3.11 21.83 17.81
N ARG A 42 3.13 20.88 16.86
CA ARG A 42 2.81 19.47 17.07
C ARG A 42 3.77 18.59 16.28
N TYR A 43 4.20 17.51 16.90
CA TYR A 43 4.99 16.42 16.31
C TYR A 43 4.89 15.20 17.24
N ASP A 44 5.12 14.01 16.72
CA ASP A 44 5.05 12.74 17.48
C ASP A 44 6.40 12.35 18.07
N PHE A 45 7.47 12.56 17.29
CA PHE A 45 8.83 12.29 17.75
C PHE A 45 9.85 13.13 16.99
N THR A 46 11.10 13.11 17.48
CA THR A 46 12.22 13.74 16.81
C THR A 46 13.26 12.70 16.41
N VAL A 47 13.91 12.93 15.28
CA VAL A 47 15.13 12.22 14.88
C VAL A 47 16.25 13.23 14.66
N ARG A 48 17.50 12.81 14.89
CA ARG A 48 18.66 13.72 14.81
C ARG A 48 19.82 13.12 14.01
N PRO A 49 19.67 12.95 12.68
CA PRO A 49 20.74 12.45 11.83
C PRO A 49 21.92 13.42 11.76
N VAL A 50 23.10 12.88 11.49
CA VAL A 50 24.30 13.65 11.14
C VAL A 50 24.39 13.73 9.62
N ILE A 51 24.13 14.90 9.06
CA ILE A 51 24.17 15.17 7.62
C ILE A 51 25.31 16.14 7.36
N CYS A 52 26.26 15.77 6.50
CA CYS A 52 27.46 16.57 6.21
C CYS A 52 28.22 17.02 7.47
N GLY A 53 28.32 16.13 8.47
CA GLY A 53 29.01 16.40 9.74
C GLY A 53 28.23 17.28 10.73
N LYS A 54 26.99 17.67 10.42
CA LYS A 54 26.13 18.47 11.31
C LYS A 54 24.92 17.67 11.75
N ALA A 55 24.65 17.68 13.04
CA ALA A 55 23.44 17.10 13.60
C ALA A 55 22.25 18.04 13.33
N VAL A 56 21.28 17.58 12.56
CA VAL A 56 20.06 18.32 12.22
C VAL A 56 18.89 17.66 12.92
N THR A 57 18.04 18.43 13.61
CA THR A 57 16.84 17.91 14.26
C THR A 57 15.68 17.95 13.27
N PHE A 58 15.01 16.81 13.10
CA PHE A 58 13.76 16.70 12.38
C PHE A 58 12.64 16.40 13.38
N TYR A 59 11.58 17.19 13.33
CA TYR A 59 10.33 16.99 14.05
C TYR A 59 9.38 16.25 13.11
N VAL A 60 8.97 15.05 13.50
CA VAL A 60 8.21 14.14 12.65
C VAL A 60 6.79 14.04 13.15
N CYS A 61 5.85 14.32 12.26
CA CYS A 61 4.42 14.11 12.42
C CYS A 61 4.03 12.82 11.69
N LYS A 62 3.31 11.94 12.36
CA LYS A 62 2.82 10.68 11.78
C LYS A 62 1.53 10.96 11.03
N ARG A 63 1.40 10.38 9.83
CA ARG A 63 0.12 10.39 9.14
C ARG A 63 -0.90 9.59 9.96
N PRO A 64 -2.12 10.09 10.18
CA PRO A 64 -3.15 9.37 10.92
C PRO A 64 -3.31 7.92 10.41
N GLY A 65 -3.30 6.95 11.34
CA GLY A 65 -3.45 5.53 11.04
C GLY A 65 -2.18 4.78 10.59
N VAL A 66 -1.02 5.43 10.47
CA VAL A 66 0.21 4.79 9.94
C VAL A 66 0.63 3.51 10.67
N ASP A 67 0.45 3.43 11.99
CA ASP A 67 0.81 2.22 12.76
C ASP A 67 -0.09 1.02 12.43
N ASP A 68 -1.40 1.28 12.33
CA ASP A 68 -2.38 0.25 11.99
C ASP A 68 -2.20 -0.18 10.53
N PHE A 69 -1.96 0.79 9.65
CA PHE A 69 -1.66 0.57 8.24
C PHE A 69 -0.44 -0.33 8.05
N LEU A 70 0.71 -0.02 8.67
CA LEU A 70 1.93 -0.82 8.52
C LEU A 70 1.75 -2.25 9.07
N ARG A 71 1.02 -2.41 10.18
CA ARG A 71 0.71 -3.74 10.73
C ARG A 71 -0.13 -4.57 9.77
N ALA A 72 -1.24 -4.03 9.28
CA ALA A 72 -2.12 -4.74 8.36
C ALA A 72 -1.45 -5.00 6.99
N ALA A 73 -0.68 -4.03 6.48
CA ALA A 73 0.08 -4.19 5.25
C ALA A 73 1.13 -5.31 5.36
N ALA A 74 1.87 -5.40 6.47
CA ALA A 74 2.87 -6.45 6.67
C ALA A 74 2.27 -7.86 6.78
N GLU A 75 1.03 -7.96 7.28
CA GLU A 75 0.29 -9.23 7.30
C GLU A 75 -0.02 -9.73 5.88
N ALA A 76 -0.44 -8.84 4.97
CA ALA A 76 -0.90 -9.19 3.63
C ALA A 76 0.16 -9.10 2.52
N PHE A 77 1.17 -8.25 2.68
CA PHE A 77 2.17 -7.91 1.65
C PHE A 77 3.60 -8.04 2.18
N GLU A 78 4.54 -8.21 1.25
CA GLU A 78 5.93 -7.87 1.49
C GLU A 78 6.08 -6.35 1.45
N VAL A 79 6.25 -5.71 2.61
CA VAL A 79 6.38 -4.25 2.70
C VAL A 79 7.82 -3.81 2.46
N VAL A 80 8.01 -2.99 1.43
CA VAL A 80 9.30 -2.37 1.08
C VAL A 80 9.17 -0.87 1.18
N ILE A 81 9.94 -0.23 2.06
CA ILE A 81 10.06 1.22 2.02
C ILE A 81 10.95 1.59 0.84
N PHE A 82 10.47 2.44 -0.06
CA PHE A 82 11.26 2.98 -1.15
C PHE A 82 11.14 4.50 -1.14
N THR A 83 12.10 5.17 -0.53
CA THR A 83 12.09 6.62 -0.32
C THR A 83 13.19 7.33 -1.11
N ALA A 84 12.89 8.54 -1.60
CA ALA A 84 13.89 9.47 -2.12
C ALA A 84 14.67 10.21 -1.00
N GLY A 85 14.41 9.89 0.27
CA GLY A 85 15.11 10.41 1.44
C GLY A 85 16.52 9.83 1.63
N LEU A 86 17.37 10.57 2.34
CA LEU A 86 18.71 10.11 2.71
C LEU A 86 18.63 9.01 3.77
N GLU A 87 19.44 7.97 3.63
CA GLU A 87 19.47 6.81 4.53
C GLU A 87 19.67 7.21 6.00
N GLN A 88 20.56 8.16 6.29
CA GLN A 88 20.87 8.57 7.66
C GLN A 88 19.64 9.15 8.38
N TYR A 89 18.76 9.80 7.64
CA TYR A 89 17.50 10.36 8.15
C TYR A 89 16.41 9.29 8.17
N ALA A 90 16.13 8.69 7.01
CA ALA A 90 15.02 7.76 6.84
C ALA A 90 15.14 6.54 7.76
N SER A 91 16.36 6.00 7.95
CA SER A 91 16.56 4.87 8.88
C SER A 91 16.09 5.19 10.29
N LEU A 92 16.41 6.39 10.80
CA LEU A 92 16.00 6.80 12.15
C LEU A 92 14.49 6.96 12.27
N VAL A 93 13.81 7.42 11.21
CA VAL A 93 12.34 7.51 11.20
C VAL A 93 11.74 6.12 11.19
N LEU A 94 12.23 5.24 10.32
CA LEU A 94 11.73 3.88 10.16
C LEU A 94 11.95 3.04 11.42
N ASP A 95 13.05 3.24 12.16
CA ASP A 95 13.29 2.59 13.45
C ASP A 95 12.30 3.05 14.53
N ARG A 96 11.68 4.23 14.37
CA ARG A 96 10.61 4.71 15.26
C ARG A 96 9.23 4.18 14.85
N LEU A 97 9.01 3.91 13.56
CA LEU A 97 7.77 3.34 13.03
C LEU A 97 7.70 1.82 13.19
N ASP A 98 8.82 1.12 13.00
CA ASP A 98 8.95 -0.34 13.17
C ASP A 98 10.11 -0.67 14.13
N PRO A 99 9.94 -0.43 15.44
CA PRO A 99 11.00 -0.61 16.43
C PRO A 99 11.43 -2.08 16.61
N THR A 100 10.58 -3.02 16.20
CA THR A 100 10.88 -4.46 16.27
C THR A 100 11.53 -4.99 14.99
N GLY A 101 11.47 -4.25 13.88
CA GLY A 101 11.90 -4.71 12.56
C GLY A 101 11.03 -5.86 12.01
N ALA A 102 9.76 -5.92 12.41
CA ALA A 102 8.86 -7.02 12.08
C ALA A 102 7.88 -6.68 10.95
N LEU A 103 7.75 -5.39 10.60
CA LEU A 103 6.75 -4.90 9.65
C LEU A 103 7.37 -4.62 8.28
N ILE A 104 8.58 -4.07 8.24
CA ILE A 104 9.25 -3.65 7.01
C ILE A 104 10.28 -4.70 6.59
N ALA A 105 10.06 -5.35 5.44
CA ALA A 105 10.97 -6.37 4.91
C ALA A 105 12.27 -5.76 4.37
N HIS A 106 12.16 -4.67 3.60
CA HIS A 106 13.30 -4.01 2.96
C HIS A 106 13.19 -2.48 3.00
N ARG A 107 14.34 -1.81 2.98
CA ARG A 107 14.46 -0.35 2.96
C ARG A 107 15.36 0.06 1.79
N LEU A 108 14.79 0.77 0.83
CA LEU A 108 15.45 1.37 -0.31
C LEU A 108 15.42 2.90 -0.14
N TYR A 109 16.60 3.52 -0.15
CA TYR A 109 16.78 4.95 0.07
C TYR A 109 17.10 5.68 -1.24
N ARG A 110 17.41 6.98 -1.15
CA ARG A 110 17.82 7.82 -2.28
C ARG A 110 18.86 7.17 -3.20
N SER A 111 19.82 6.44 -2.66
CA SER A 111 20.87 5.77 -3.45
C SER A 111 20.36 4.66 -4.38
N ALA A 112 19.14 4.17 -4.17
CA ALA A 112 18.47 3.20 -5.05
C ALA A 112 17.57 3.88 -6.10
N CYS A 113 17.34 5.19 -5.99
CA CYS A 113 16.63 5.96 -7.02
C CYS A 113 17.53 6.20 -8.24
N ARG A 114 16.91 6.36 -9.41
CA ARG A 114 17.57 6.82 -10.65
C ARG A 114 17.29 8.31 -10.85
N ASP A 115 18.27 9.01 -11.41
CA ASP A 115 18.08 10.36 -11.93
C ASP A 115 17.46 10.26 -13.34
N ASP A 116 16.38 10.98 -13.61
CA ASP A 116 15.72 11.02 -14.93
C ASP A 116 16.47 11.85 -15.99
N GLY A 117 17.58 12.49 -15.60
CA GLY A 117 18.38 13.39 -16.44
C GLY A 117 18.07 14.87 -16.21
N ASP A 118 16.93 15.18 -15.57
CA ASP A 118 16.52 16.53 -15.16
C ASP A 118 16.68 16.75 -13.64
N GLY A 119 17.36 15.83 -12.95
CA GLY A 119 17.59 15.88 -11.51
C GLY A 119 16.42 15.37 -10.68
N ARG A 120 15.39 14.78 -11.29
CA ARG A 120 14.29 14.15 -10.55
C ARG A 120 14.65 12.72 -10.20
N LEU A 121 14.30 12.33 -8.98
CA LEU A 121 14.52 10.97 -8.49
C LEU A 121 13.33 10.08 -8.84
N VAL A 122 13.63 8.97 -9.49
CA VAL A 122 12.65 7.98 -9.96
C VAL A 122 12.96 6.62 -9.34
N LYS A 123 11.91 5.91 -8.94
CA LYS A 123 11.91 4.61 -8.28
C LYS A 123 11.62 3.55 -9.33
N ASP A 124 12.67 2.99 -9.93
CA ASP A 124 12.51 1.96 -10.97
C ASP A 124 12.18 0.59 -10.36
N LEU A 125 10.90 0.21 -10.39
CA LEU A 125 10.45 -1.07 -9.85
C LEU A 125 11.03 -2.26 -10.63
N SER A 126 11.34 -2.10 -11.92
CA SER A 126 11.91 -3.18 -12.74
C SER A 126 13.31 -3.60 -12.27
N ALA A 127 14.01 -2.71 -11.56
CA ALA A 127 15.34 -2.97 -11.02
C ALA A 127 15.32 -3.75 -9.69
N THR A 128 14.14 -3.93 -9.08
CA THR A 128 14.00 -4.52 -7.74
C THR A 128 13.93 -6.05 -7.74
N GLY A 129 13.68 -6.66 -8.89
CA GLY A 129 13.49 -8.10 -9.02
C GLY A 129 12.10 -8.59 -8.56
N ARG A 130 11.10 -7.71 -8.47
CA ARG A 130 9.69 -8.06 -8.25
C ARG A 130 8.93 -8.08 -9.56
N ALA A 131 8.01 -9.03 -9.69
CA ALA A 131 7.17 -9.14 -10.88
C ALA A 131 6.16 -7.97 -10.92
N PRO A 132 5.97 -7.32 -12.08
CA PRO A 132 5.14 -6.12 -12.17
C PRO A 132 3.64 -6.39 -11.98
N ASP A 133 3.17 -7.61 -12.17
CA ASP A 133 1.78 -8.02 -11.85
C ASP A 133 1.54 -8.20 -10.35
N CYS A 134 2.60 -8.31 -9.55
CA CYS A 134 2.54 -8.51 -8.10
C CYS A 134 3.10 -7.30 -7.31
N ALA A 135 3.27 -6.15 -7.95
CA ALA A 135 3.88 -4.97 -7.33
C ALA A 135 2.90 -3.79 -7.28
N ILE A 136 2.86 -3.08 -6.16
CA ILE A 136 2.12 -1.82 -6.01
C ILE A 136 3.08 -0.79 -5.40
N ILE A 137 3.11 0.42 -5.94
CA ILE A 137 3.80 1.57 -5.32
C ILE A 137 2.77 2.60 -4.85
N VAL A 138 2.90 3.04 -3.59
CA VAL A 138 2.11 4.11 -2.98
C VAL A 138 3.04 5.29 -2.69
N ASP A 139 2.74 6.43 -3.31
CA ASP A 139 3.63 7.59 -3.35
C ASP A 139 2.81 8.83 -3.72
N ASP A 140 3.12 9.97 -3.11
CA ASP A 140 2.45 11.25 -3.37
C ASP A 140 3.04 12.01 -4.57
N ASN A 141 4.23 11.64 -5.04
CA ASN A 141 4.95 12.32 -6.10
C ASN A 141 4.88 11.55 -7.44
N PRO A 142 4.15 12.05 -8.45
CA PRO A 142 4.02 11.38 -9.75
C PRO A 142 5.33 11.14 -10.51
N ASN A 143 6.38 11.91 -10.23
CA ASN A 143 7.67 11.69 -10.86
C ASN A 143 8.34 10.42 -10.35
N ALA A 144 8.11 10.06 -9.08
CA ALA A 144 8.79 8.95 -8.43
C ALA A 144 8.44 7.60 -9.08
N TYR A 145 7.22 7.42 -9.57
CA TYR A 145 6.77 6.19 -10.25
C TYR A 145 6.58 6.37 -11.76
N SER A 146 7.19 7.39 -12.36
CA SER A 146 7.01 7.74 -13.78
C SER A 146 7.41 6.62 -14.77
N LEU A 147 8.25 5.66 -14.36
CA LEU A 147 8.63 4.50 -15.17
C LEU A 147 7.60 3.36 -15.15
N GLN A 148 6.74 3.29 -14.14
CA GLN A 148 5.70 2.25 -13.98
C GLN A 148 4.39 2.84 -13.40
N PRO A 149 3.75 3.82 -14.06
CA PRO A 149 2.53 4.46 -13.56
C PRO A 149 1.33 3.51 -13.42
N GLU A 150 1.34 2.38 -14.11
CA GLU A 150 0.35 1.31 -14.00
C GLU A 150 0.42 0.55 -12.67
N ASN A 151 1.58 0.56 -12.00
CA ASN A 151 1.79 -0.01 -10.67
C ASN A 151 1.52 0.99 -9.54
N ALA A 152 1.25 2.25 -9.87
CA ALA A 152 1.13 3.32 -8.90
C ALA A 152 -0.30 3.54 -8.41
N LEU A 153 -0.48 3.51 -7.09
CA LEU A 153 -1.61 4.07 -6.38
C LEU A 153 -1.23 5.46 -5.85
N PRO A 154 -1.61 6.55 -6.55
CA PRO A 154 -1.30 7.90 -6.10
C PRO A 154 -2.06 8.24 -4.81
N VAL A 155 -1.41 8.97 -3.92
CA VAL A 155 -2.02 9.50 -2.69
C VAL A 155 -1.85 11.01 -2.61
N ALA A 156 -2.74 11.68 -1.88
CA ALA A 156 -2.51 13.08 -1.54
C ALA A 156 -1.28 13.22 -0.62
N PRO A 157 -0.44 14.26 -0.79
CA PRO A 157 0.64 14.55 0.13
C PRO A 157 0.10 14.90 1.51
N PHE A 158 0.69 14.34 2.55
CA PHE A 158 0.33 14.57 3.94
C PHE A 158 1.12 15.74 4.53
N ILE A 159 0.41 16.74 5.05
CA ILE A 159 1.00 17.92 5.70
C ILE A 159 0.24 18.21 6.99
N ASP A 160 0.63 17.56 8.08
CA ASP A 160 0.17 17.78 9.46
C ASP A 160 -1.36 17.75 9.73
N ASP A 161 -2.19 17.30 8.78
CA ASP A 161 -3.64 17.24 8.94
C ASP A 161 -4.06 16.03 9.80
N ALA A 162 -4.47 16.31 11.04
CA ALA A 162 -4.94 15.29 11.96
C ALA A 162 -6.24 14.58 11.52
N ASN A 163 -6.97 15.13 10.54
CA ASN A 163 -8.17 14.52 9.97
C ASN A 163 -7.92 13.82 8.63
N ASP A 164 -6.66 13.69 8.19
CA ASP A 164 -6.30 12.93 7.00
C ASP A 164 -6.80 11.48 7.13
N GLN A 165 -7.42 10.98 6.07
CA GLN A 165 -7.97 9.62 5.98
C GLN A 165 -7.37 8.85 4.81
N GLU A 166 -6.27 9.31 4.24
CA GLU A 166 -5.77 8.76 2.97
C GLU A 166 -5.24 7.34 3.16
N LEU A 167 -4.53 7.05 4.27
CA LEU A 167 -4.06 5.70 4.56
C LEU A 167 -5.20 4.71 4.80
N GLU A 168 -6.35 5.18 5.32
CA GLU A 168 -7.55 4.35 5.44
C GLU A 168 -8.10 3.95 4.05
N LYS A 169 -8.10 4.88 3.09
CA LYS A 169 -8.50 4.60 1.70
C LYS A 169 -7.52 3.65 1.03
N VAL A 170 -6.21 3.86 1.22
CA VAL A 170 -5.17 2.95 0.71
C VAL A 170 -5.37 1.55 1.27
N MET A 171 -5.62 1.41 2.58
CA MET A 171 -5.85 0.10 3.20
C MET A 171 -7.04 -0.64 2.58
N ARG A 172 -8.18 0.05 2.40
CA ARG A 172 -9.37 -0.53 1.75
C ARG A 172 -9.09 -0.97 0.31
N PHE A 173 -8.28 -0.21 -0.41
CA PHE A 173 -7.85 -0.59 -1.75
C PHE A 173 -6.96 -1.83 -1.71
N LEU A 174 -5.97 -1.88 -0.82
CA LEU A 174 -5.04 -3.02 -0.70
C LEU A 174 -5.76 -4.32 -0.34
N ASP A 175 -6.76 -4.27 0.55
CA ASP A 175 -7.60 -5.42 0.89
C ASP A 175 -8.30 -6.00 -0.35
N ALA A 176 -8.77 -5.14 -1.26
CA ALA A 176 -9.39 -5.59 -2.51
C ALA A 176 -8.35 -6.06 -3.52
N ALA A 177 -7.23 -5.33 -3.67
CA ALA A 177 -6.16 -5.65 -4.60
C ALA A 177 -5.47 -7.00 -4.27
N ALA A 178 -5.49 -7.42 -3.00
CA ALA A 178 -5.00 -8.73 -2.59
C ALA A 178 -5.67 -9.89 -3.36
N GLY A 179 -6.95 -9.74 -3.73
CA GLY A 179 -7.74 -10.74 -4.46
C GLY A 179 -7.54 -10.76 -5.98
N PHE A 180 -6.74 -9.85 -6.56
CA PHE A 180 -6.45 -9.84 -7.99
C PHE A 180 -5.17 -10.63 -8.28
N ASP A 181 -5.14 -11.37 -9.38
CA ASP A 181 -3.90 -12.02 -9.85
C ASP A 181 -2.88 -10.97 -10.32
N ASP A 182 -3.36 -9.94 -11.04
CA ASP A 182 -2.57 -8.78 -11.47
C ASP A 182 -3.04 -7.50 -10.75
N THR A 183 -2.19 -6.95 -9.88
CA THR A 183 -2.50 -5.74 -9.11
C THR A 183 -2.77 -4.52 -9.97
N ARG A 184 -2.25 -4.47 -11.20
CA ARG A 184 -2.45 -3.35 -12.12
C ARG A 184 -3.89 -3.27 -12.60
N GLU A 185 -4.61 -4.40 -12.62
CA GLU A 185 -6.04 -4.43 -12.89
C GLU A 185 -6.84 -3.81 -11.74
N ALA A 186 -6.50 -4.13 -10.50
CA ALA A 186 -7.09 -3.51 -9.32
C ALA A 186 -6.87 -1.99 -9.33
N ILE A 187 -5.64 -1.54 -9.63
CA ILE A 187 -5.28 -0.12 -9.73
C ILE A 187 -6.10 0.58 -10.81
N ARG A 188 -6.22 -0.03 -12.00
CA ARG A 188 -7.02 0.52 -13.10
C ARG A 188 -8.47 0.71 -12.68
N TYR A 189 -9.08 -0.33 -12.09
CA TYR A 189 -10.45 -0.28 -11.61
C TYR A 189 -10.66 0.79 -10.53
N TYR A 190 -9.73 0.91 -9.58
CA TYR A 190 -9.76 1.96 -8.56
C TYR A 190 -9.69 3.36 -9.17
N LYS A 191 -8.79 3.59 -10.11
CA LYS A 191 -8.65 4.89 -10.81
C LYS A 191 -9.92 5.26 -11.57
N ASP A 192 -10.56 4.30 -12.23
CA ASP A 192 -11.82 4.51 -12.94
C ASP A 192 -12.95 4.91 -11.97
N LEU A 193 -13.09 4.20 -10.84
CA LEU A 193 -14.08 4.53 -9.81
C LEU A 193 -13.90 5.95 -9.24
N VAL A 194 -12.67 6.32 -8.91
CA VAL A 194 -12.34 7.64 -8.35
C VAL A 194 -12.60 8.74 -9.39
N THR A 195 -12.20 8.52 -10.65
CA THR A 195 -12.38 9.49 -11.74
C THR A 195 -13.86 9.71 -12.06
N GLU A 196 -14.66 8.64 -12.03
CA GLU A 196 -16.10 8.69 -12.31
C GLU A 196 -16.94 9.15 -11.09
N LYS A 197 -16.31 9.47 -9.95
CA LYS A 197 -16.96 9.78 -8.66
C LYS A 197 -17.97 8.71 -8.23
N LYS A 198 -17.73 7.45 -8.59
CA LYS A 198 -18.56 6.33 -8.15
C LYS A 198 -18.12 5.91 -6.76
N ALA A 199 -19.07 5.62 -5.88
CA ALA A 199 -18.76 5.01 -4.59
C ALA A 199 -18.09 3.66 -4.84
N MET A 200 -17.00 3.37 -4.12
CA MET A 200 -16.39 2.04 -4.18
C MET A 200 -17.43 0.99 -3.74
N PRO A 201 -17.77 0.01 -4.58
CA PRO A 201 -18.71 -1.05 -4.21
C PRO A 201 -18.00 -2.13 -3.39
N ILE A 202 -17.32 -1.75 -2.31
CA ILE A 202 -16.62 -2.69 -1.43
C ILE A 202 -17.23 -2.58 -0.03
N GLU A 203 -18.16 -3.49 0.26
CA GLU A 203 -18.54 -3.79 1.65
C GLU A 203 -17.49 -4.71 2.26
N VAL A 204 -16.60 -4.15 3.08
CA VAL A 204 -15.67 -4.92 3.91
C VAL A 204 -16.47 -5.57 5.03
N ASN A 205 -16.80 -6.86 4.89
CA ASN A 205 -17.54 -7.57 5.92
C ASN A 205 -16.64 -7.78 7.15
N THR A 206 -16.87 -7.00 8.21
CA THR A 206 -16.10 -7.07 9.46
C THR A 206 -16.56 -8.28 10.29
N ALA A 207 -16.20 -9.50 9.85
CA ALA A 207 -16.44 -10.73 10.59
C ALA A 207 -15.11 -11.45 10.85
N HIS A 208 -14.38 -10.94 11.82
CA HIS A 208 -13.12 -11.47 12.30
C HIS A 208 -13.35 -12.77 13.12
N LYS A 209 -13.67 -13.91 12.49
CA LYS A 209 -13.66 -15.23 13.13
C LYS A 209 -13.33 -16.35 12.13
N ARG A 210 -12.05 -16.75 12.17
CA ARG A 210 -11.49 -18.04 11.70
C ARG A 210 -11.80 -18.44 10.24
N GLY A 211 -10.78 -18.26 9.40
CA GLY A 211 -10.58 -19.04 8.17
C GLY A 211 -11.33 -18.51 6.95
N VAL A 212 -10.56 -17.99 6.00
CA VAL A 212 -10.96 -17.52 4.65
C VAL A 212 -11.72 -16.19 4.65
N THR A 213 -10.99 -15.09 4.47
CA THR A 213 -11.52 -13.79 4.03
C THR A 213 -11.78 -13.85 2.53
N GLY A 214 -13.02 -14.11 2.12
CA GLY A 214 -13.44 -13.92 0.73
C GLY A 214 -13.92 -12.48 0.53
N VAL A 215 -13.25 -11.72 -0.33
CA VAL A 215 -13.79 -10.46 -0.88
C VAL A 215 -14.99 -10.84 -1.75
N ARG A 216 -16.19 -10.45 -1.35
CA ARG A 216 -17.37 -10.53 -2.23
C ARG A 216 -17.50 -9.21 -2.98
N ILE A 217 -17.30 -9.26 -4.29
CA ILE A 217 -17.83 -8.23 -5.19
C ILE A 217 -19.35 -8.45 -5.19
N CYS A 218 -20.12 -7.50 -4.65
CA CYS A 218 -21.57 -7.61 -4.59
C CYS A 218 -22.16 -7.70 -6.01
N GLY A 219 -22.60 -8.91 -6.38
CA GLY A 219 -23.59 -9.13 -7.43
C GLY A 219 -24.99 -9.19 -6.83
N GLU A 220 -25.89 -8.48 -7.51
CA GLU A 220 -27.36 -8.63 -7.50
C GLU A 220 -28.18 -7.94 -6.39
N GLU A 221 -28.60 -6.70 -6.67
CA GLU A 221 -30.03 -6.36 -6.82
C GLU A 221 -30.19 -5.01 -7.55
N PHE A 222 -29.93 -4.98 -8.85
CA PHE A 222 -30.51 -3.96 -9.72
C PHE A 222 -30.88 -4.60 -11.06
N ALA A 223 -32.18 -4.58 -11.34
CA ALA A 223 -32.78 -5.18 -12.52
C ALA A 223 -32.27 -4.55 -13.83
N ALA A 224 -32.02 -5.44 -14.80
CA ALA A 224 -32.11 -5.21 -16.25
C ALA A 224 -31.25 -4.09 -16.87
N THR A 225 -29.98 -4.40 -17.17
CA THR A 225 -29.35 -4.39 -18.52
C THR A 225 -27.83 -4.52 -18.39
N CYS A 226 -27.31 -5.73 -18.60
CA CYS A 226 -25.86 -6.01 -18.63
C CYS A 226 -25.22 -5.51 -19.93
N PRO A 227 -23.98 -5.00 -19.85
CA PRO A 227 -22.88 -5.49 -20.67
C PRO A 227 -21.95 -6.40 -19.82
N GLU A 228 -21.32 -7.37 -20.48
CA GLU A 228 -20.62 -8.52 -19.91
C GLU A 228 -19.46 -8.17 -18.94
N LEU A 229 -19.24 -9.05 -17.96
CA LEU A 229 -18.07 -9.03 -17.05
C LEU A 229 -16.75 -9.17 -17.86
N PRO A 230 -15.69 -8.40 -17.52
CA PRO A 230 -14.39 -8.55 -18.18
C PRO A 230 -13.68 -9.86 -17.78
N PRO A 231 -12.87 -10.46 -18.68
CA PRO A 231 -12.13 -11.68 -18.42
C PRO A 231 -11.00 -11.45 -17.40
N GLY A 232 -10.92 -12.27 -16.34
CA GLY A 232 -9.87 -12.19 -15.31
C GLY A 232 -10.25 -12.73 -13.93
N ILE A 233 -11.54 -13.01 -13.68
CA ILE A 233 -12.01 -13.58 -12.41
C ILE A 233 -12.02 -15.11 -12.50
N THR A 234 -11.18 -15.80 -11.73
CA THR A 234 -11.24 -17.26 -11.61
C THR A 234 -12.35 -17.67 -10.65
N THR A 235 -13.35 -18.41 -11.15
CA THR A 235 -14.38 -19.05 -10.32
C THR A 235 -13.85 -20.35 -9.74
N GLU A 236 -13.12 -20.30 -8.63
CA GLU A 236 -12.86 -21.51 -7.84
C GLU A 236 -12.84 -21.23 -6.32
N ALA A 237 -14.04 -21.09 -5.75
CA ALA A 237 -14.32 -21.36 -4.33
C ALA A 237 -15.84 -21.53 -4.11
N ALA A 238 -16.45 -22.45 -4.85
CA ALA A 238 -17.87 -22.81 -4.69
C ALA A 238 -17.99 -24.30 -4.37
N ASN A 239 -17.66 -24.67 -3.13
CA ASN A 239 -18.26 -25.78 -2.38
C ASN A 239 -17.45 -26.02 -1.10
N ILE A 240 -18.08 -25.76 0.06
CA ILE A 240 -18.06 -26.56 1.30
C ILE A 240 -18.93 -25.79 2.31
N CYS A 241 -20.24 -26.09 2.33
CA CYS A 241 -21.06 -26.16 3.55
C CYS A 241 -22.47 -26.67 3.18
N PRO A 242 -23.05 -27.62 3.93
CA PRO A 242 -24.35 -28.20 3.60
C PRO A 242 -25.52 -27.23 3.92
N PRO A 243 -26.69 -27.39 3.29
CA PRO A 243 -27.83 -26.51 3.52
C PRO A 243 -28.37 -26.67 4.95
N VAL A 244 -28.53 -25.54 5.65
CA VAL A 244 -29.29 -25.46 6.90
C VAL A 244 -30.77 -25.61 6.55
N THR A 245 -31.37 -26.71 6.98
CA THR A 245 -32.82 -26.94 6.90
C THR A 245 -33.56 -25.88 7.73
N THR A 246 -34.46 -25.14 7.09
CA THR A 246 -35.39 -24.21 7.73
C THR A 246 -36.43 -24.99 8.55
N GLY A 247 -36.25 -25.01 9.88
CA GLY A 247 -37.26 -25.49 10.82
C GLY A 247 -38.37 -24.46 10.99
N GLY A 248 -39.48 -24.63 10.27
CA GLY A 248 -40.71 -23.88 10.50
C GLY A 248 -41.39 -24.32 11.81
N VAL A 249 -41.60 -23.38 12.73
CA VAL A 249 -42.47 -23.60 13.90
C VAL A 249 -43.90 -23.25 13.48
N GLY A 250 -44.66 -24.27 13.12
CA GLY A 250 -46.11 -24.19 12.94
C GLY A 250 -46.83 -24.22 14.28
N ARG A 251 -47.74 -23.26 14.50
CA ARG A 251 -48.79 -23.32 15.52
C ARG A 251 -49.90 -24.28 15.06
N SER A 252 -50.34 -25.17 15.95
CA SER A 252 -51.74 -25.63 15.99
C SER A 252 -52.08 -26.09 17.40
N GLY A 253 -53.22 -25.61 17.91
CA GLY A 253 -53.83 -26.12 19.13
C GLY A 253 -54.78 -27.27 18.83
N THR A 254 -55.12 -28.04 19.87
CA THR A 254 -56.43 -28.61 20.25
C THR A 254 -56.23 -29.94 20.97
N SER A 255 -56.45 -29.93 22.28
CA SER A 255 -57.40 -30.76 23.05
C SER A 255 -57.14 -30.54 24.54
#